data_AF-A0A2S9VER1-F1
#
_entry.id   AF-A0A2S9VER1-F1
#
_cell.length_a   1.000
_cell.length_b   1.000
_cell.length_c   1.000
_cell.angle_alpha   90.00
_cell.angle_beta   90.00
_cell.angle_gamma   90.00
#
_symmetry.space_group_name_H-M   'P 1'
#
loop_
_entity.id
_entity.type
_entity.pdbx_description
1 polymer ?
#
loop_
_entity_poly.entity_id
_entity_poly.type
_entity_poly.pdbx_seq_one_letter_code
_entity_poly.pdbx_strand_id
1 'polypeptide(L)'
;MAAKTIEKPASFNDNYTEQDITHVHNIIDWMNASPSRSNRWLARCAGVSDAYISTLLAGRQAVKADGLIAKILPIMDDSEREHRPGDFIETSTWMIVQHACRMAKVDGGFSIVAGSPGVGKTESLMHYRELHPNTIYICGSSFMNSTSVMNALLKTLSIKTGTNHRKKDKFDAIVEQLKDSGRLIILDEADKCQQDTPDPLRSISDATGCGVVLAGNIDLRNNVAMGDNRFDLIESRVVFWPEIINKISPEDVKLLMQPYITEDMITKYETFDEVARYAFDLVGGSARKLIKSLIKQVLMLDKHSRENSASYGGISRELMAKIAKSYMGIAHPPAIPRKASAI
;
A
#
# COMPACT_ATOMS: atom_id res chain seq x y z
N MET A 1 7.40 6.25 -16.41
CA MET A 1 6.93 7.34 -17.28
C MET A 1 6.66 8.55 -16.39
N ALA A 2 7.20 9.72 -16.71
CA ALA A 2 6.89 10.95 -15.97
C ALA A 2 5.39 11.25 -16.09
N ALA A 3 4.71 11.55 -14.98
CA ALA A 3 3.32 11.98 -15.01
C ALA A 3 3.25 13.30 -15.80
N LYS A 4 2.39 13.36 -16.81
CA LYS A 4 2.22 14.54 -17.66
C LYS A 4 1.51 15.62 -16.83
N THR A 5 2.20 16.72 -16.55
CA THR A 5 1.61 17.88 -15.87
C THR A 5 0.44 18.41 -16.69
N ILE A 6 -0.69 18.65 -16.02
CA ILE A 6 -1.90 19.20 -16.62
C ILE A 6 -1.76 20.72 -16.64
N GLU A 7 -1.75 21.32 -17.84
CA GLU A 7 -1.71 22.77 -17.99
C GLU A 7 -3.08 23.40 -17.72
N LYS A 8 -3.09 24.57 -17.08
CA LYS A 8 -4.31 25.34 -16.88
C LYS A 8 -4.81 25.88 -18.23
N PRO A 9 -6.08 25.68 -18.60
CA PRO A 9 -6.61 26.15 -19.87
C PRO A 9 -6.61 27.68 -19.92
N ALA A 10 -6.27 28.24 -21.09
CA ALA A 10 -6.22 29.68 -21.31
C ALA A 10 -7.61 30.33 -21.42
N SER A 11 -8.65 29.55 -21.71
CA SER A 11 -10.03 30.01 -21.89
C SER A 11 -11.02 28.90 -21.54
N PHE A 12 -12.17 29.30 -21.01
CA PHE A 12 -13.31 28.43 -20.72
C PHE A 12 -14.51 28.85 -21.60
N ASN A 13 -15.37 27.90 -21.96
CA ASN A 13 -16.61 28.21 -22.67
C ASN A 13 -17.71 28.72 -21.71
N ASP A 14 -18.84 29.15 -22.26
CA ASP A 14 -19.94 29.79 -21.52
C ASP A 14 -20.65 28.87 -20.51
N ASN A 15 -20.28 27.59 -20.44
CA ASN A 15 -20.81 26.62 -19.48
C ASN A 15 -20.11 26.65 -18.11
N TYR A 16 -19.15 27.57 -17.92
CA TYR A 16 -18.43 27.76 -16.66
C TYR A 16 -18.71 29.14 -16.09
N THR A 17 -19.05 29.19 -14.81
CA THR A 17 -19.05 30.42 -14.03
C THR A 17 -17.63 30.75 -13.55
N GLU A 18 -17.40 31.98 -13.06
CA GLU A 18 -16.12 32.34 -12.44
C GLU A 18 -15.74 31.43 -11.26
N GLN A 19 -16.74 30.98 -10.51
CA GLN A 19 -16.55 30.02 -9.42
C GLN A 19 -16.13 28.64 -9.96
N ASP A 20 -16.74 28.18 -11.04
CA ASP A 20 -16.37 26.90 -11.69
C ASP A 20 -14.94 26.94 -12.22
N ILE A 21 -14.53 28.06 -12.81
CA ILE A 21 -13.15 28.29 -13.28
C ILE A 21 -12.16 28.17 -12.13
N THR A 22 -12.46 28.82 -11.00
CA THR A 22 -11.63 28.76 -9.79
C THR A 22 -11.51 27.32 -9.27
N HIS A 23 -12.63 26.60 -9.18
CA HIS A 23 -12.62 25.20 -8.76
C HIS A 23 -11.81 24.32 -9.73
N VAL A 24 -11.94 24.51 -11.04
CA VAL A 24 -11.17 23.73 -12.03
C VAL A 24 -9.67 23.99 -11.89
N HIS A 25 -9.25 25.24 -11.66
CA HIS A 25 -7.85 25.53 -11.40
C HIS A 25 -7.33 24.85 -10.13
N ASN A 26 -8.10 24.86 -9.04
CA ASN A 26 -7.73 24.16 -7.81
C ASN A 26 -7.64 22.64 -8.03
N ILE A 27 -8.59 22.06 -8.77
CA ILE A 27 -8.56 20.63 -9.13
C ILE A 27 -7.30 20.31 -9.94
N ILE A 28 -6.92 21.15 -10.91
CA ILE A 28 -5.69 20.96 -11.71
C ILE A 28 -4.46 20.99 -10.83
N ASP A 29 -4.34 21.98 -9.94
CA ASP A 29 -3.21 22.10 -9.02
C ASP A 29 -3.12 20.88 -8.08
N TRP A 30 -4.25 20.47 -7.52
CA TRP A 30 -4.37 19.28 -6.68
C TRP A 30 -4.00 17.98 -7.41
N MET A 31 -4.44 17.81 -8.67
CA MET A 31 -4.06 16.66 -9.49
C MET A 31 -2.56 16.66 -9.81
N ASN A 32 -1.98 17.82 -10.10
CA ASN A 32 -0.56 17.94 -10.39
C ASN A 32 0.34 17.72 -9.16
N ALA A 33 -0.18 17.89 -7.94
CA ALA A 33 0.57 17.68 -6.71
C ALA A 33 0.92 16.20 -6.43
N SER A 34 0.25 15.23 -7.09
CA SER A 34 0.59 13.82 -6.96
C SER A 34 0.45 13.05 -8.29
N PRO A 35 1.48 12.29 -8.72
CA PRO A 35 1.42 11.49 -9.94
C PRO A 35 0.39 10.35 -9.88
N SER A 36 -0.15 10.00 -8.70
CA SER A 36 -1.22 9.01 -8.55
C SER A 36 -2.61 9.56 -8.93
N ARG A 37 -2.81 10.89 -8.93
CA ARG A 37 -4.08 11.57 -9.20
C ARG A 37 -4.32 11.77 -10.70
N SER A 38 -4.41 10.67 -11.43
CA SER A 38 -4.68 10.68 -12.89
C SER A 38 -6.16 10.94 -13.22
N ASN A 39 -6.46 11.42 -14.44
CA ASN A 39 -7.84 11.57 -14.94
C ASN A 39 -8.65 10.28 -14.79
N ARG A 40 -8.04 9.14 -15.12
CA ARG A 40 -8.67 7.82 -14.99
C ARG A 40 -9.02 7.47 -13.55
N TRP A 41 -8.14 7.78 -12.61
CA TRP A 41 -8.39 7.57 -11.19
C TRP A 41 -9.54 8.47 -10.72
N LEU A 42 -9.50 9.76 -11.05
CA LEU A 42 -10.53 10.71 -10.64
C LEU A 42 -11.90 10.36 -11.25
N ALA A 43 -11.93 9.94 -12.51
CA ALA A 43 -13.14 9.49 -13.20
C ALA A 43 -13.78 8.29 -12.48
N ARG A 44 -12.97 7.32 -12.04
CA ARG A 44 -13.44 6.17 -11.26
C ARG A 44 -14.03 6.61 -9.92
N CYS A 45 -13.36 7.51 -9.19
CA CYS A 45 -13.84 8.01 -7.91
C CYS A 45 -15.16 8.80 -8.06
N ALA A 46 -15.28 9.62 -9.11
CA ALA A 46 -16.46 10.42 -9.39
C ALA A 46 -17.60 9.64 -10.09
N GLY A 47 -17.37 8.38 -10.47
CA GLY A 47 -18.34 7.55 -11.19
C GLY A 47 -18.69 8.09 -12.58
N VAL A 48 -17.70 8.60 -13.31
CA VAL A 48 -17.85 9.20 -14.65
C VAL A 48 -16.81 8.67 -15.63
N SER A 49 -16.90 9.06 -16.91
CA SER A 49 -15.91 8.67 -17.92
C SER A 49 -14.64 9.54 -17.87
N ASP A 50 -13.52 8.97 -18.28
CA ASP A 50 -12.22 9.67 -18.36
C ASP A 50 -12.28 10.90 -19.30
N ALA A 51 -13.03 10.77 -20.39
CA ALA A 51 -13.29 11.87 -21.31
C ALA A 51 -14.06 13.03 -20.64
N TYR A 52 -14.95 12.74 -19.68
CA TYR A 52 -15.71 13.75 -18.98
C TYR A 52 -14.84 14.55 -18.00
N ILE A 53 -13.87 13.89 -17.35
CA ILE A 53 -12.84 14.59 -16.58
C ILE A 53 -11.93 15.42 -17.50
N SER A 54 -11.45 14.83 -18.60
CA SER A 54 -10.55 15.52 -19.52
C SER A 54 -11.17 16.78 -20.14
N THR A 55 -12.47 16.76 -20.47
CA THR A 55 -13.19 17.92 -21.01
C THR A 55 -13.43 19.00 -19.95
N LEU A 56 -13.61 18.61 -18.67
CA LEU A 56 -13.67 19.54 -17.55
C LEU A 56 -12.37 20.33 -17.41
N LEU A 57 -11.25 19.61 -17.32
CA LEU A 57 -9.91 20.20 -17.09
C LEU A 57 -9.44 21.06 -18.28
N ALA A 58 -9.93 20.77 -19.49
CA ALA A 58 -9.65 21.56 -20.68
C ALA A 58 -10.55 22.81 -20.83
N GLY A 59 -11.54 23.02 -19.97
CA GLY A 59 -12.47 24.15 -20.06
C GLY A 59 -13.51 24.04 -21.18
N ARG A 60 -13.81 22.82 -21.65
CA ARG A 60 -14.62 22.56 -22.87
C ARG A 60 -15.86 21.69 -22.60
N GLN A 61 -16.45 21.78 -21.41
CA GLN A 61 -17.66 21.03 -21.10
C GLN A 61 -18.84 21.41 -22.00
N ALA A 62 -19.55 20.40 -22.52
CA ALA A 62 -20.72 20.60 -23.38
C ALA A 62 -21.98 20.99 -22.60
N VAL A 63 -22.03 20.64 -21.31
CA VAL A 63 -23.08 21.00 -20.34
C VAL A 63 -22.48 21.83 -19.21
N LYS A 64 -23.32 22.38 -18.32
CA LYS A 64 -22.83 23.10 -17.13
C LYS A 64 -21.87 22.23 -16.31
N ALA A 65 -20.76 22.83 -15.91
CA ALA A 65 -19.69 22.13 -15.20
C ALA A 65 -20.01 21.83 -13.72
N ASP A 66 -20.95 22.58 -13.14
CA ASP A 66 -21.36 22.56 -11.73
C ASP A 66 -21.62 21.14 -11.19
N GLY A 67 -22.41 20.32 -11.90
CA GLY A 67 -22.76 18.98 -11.46
C GLY A 67 -21.58 18.01 -11.42
N LEU A 68 -20.57 18.21 -12.28
CA LEU A 68 -19.35 17.40 -12.26
C LEU A 68 -18.37 17.90 -11.20
N ILE A 69 -18.23 19.22 -11.06
CA ILE A 69 -17.42 19.83 -10.00
C ILE A 69 -17.93 19.41 -8.61
N ALA A 70 -19.25 19.43 -8.40
CA ALA A 70 -19.87 18.99 -7.14
C ALA A 70 -19.61 17.51 -6.80
N LYS A 71 -19.30 16.67 -7.78
CA LYS A 71 -18.86 15.28 -7.54
C LYS A 71 -17.37 15.17 -7.22
N ILE A 72 -16.56 16.07 -7.76
CA ILE A 72 -15.10 16.06 -7.61
C ILE A 72 -14.66 16.72 -6.29
N LEU A 73 -15.29 17.82 -5.89
CA LEU A 73 -14.90 18.55 -4.67
C LEU A 73 -14.88 17.65 -3.42
N PRO A 74 -15.89 16.81 -3.14
CA PRO A 74 -15.83 15.90 -1.98
C PRO A 74 -14.69 14.87 -2.07
N ILE A 75 -14.31 14.44 -3.28
CA ILE A 75 -13.18 13.51 -3.48
C ILE A 75 -11.85 14.22 -3.19
N MET A 76 -11.76 15.49 -3.61
CA MET A 76 -10.62 16.35 -3.32
C MET A 76 -10.52 16.57 -1.81
N ASP A 77 -11.62 16.95 -1.16
CA ASP A 77 -11.70 17.17 0.29
C ASP A 77 -11.40 15.88 1.08
N ASP A 78 -11.93 14.72 0.68
CA ASP A 78 -11.62 13.44 1.34
C ASP A 78 -10.16 13.02 1.14
N SER A 79 -9.54 13.40 0.02
CA SER A 79 -8.12 13.14 -0.21
C SER A 79 -7.19 14.12 0.53
N GLU A 80 -7.70 15.30 0.86
CA GLU A 80 -7.02 16.32 1.67
C GLU A 80 -7.36 16.20 3.15
N ARG A 81 -8.34 15.35 3.49
CA ARG A 81 -8.69 15.04 4.87
C ARG A 81 -7.44 14.52 5.57
N GLU A 82 -7.08 15.19 6.64
CA GLU A 82 -6.00 14.73 7.50
C GLU A 82 -6.31 13.31 7.98
N HIS A 83 -5.43 12.39 7.61
CA HIS A 83 -5.51 11.01 8.07
C HIS A 83 -5.44 11.00 9.59
N ARG A 84 -6.30 10.20 10.21
CA ARG A 84 -6.37 10.06 11.66
C ARG A 84 -5.49 8.91 12.12
N PRO A 85 -5.06 8.91 13.40
CA PRO A 85 -4.45 7.74 14.02
C PRO A 85 -5.25 6.46 13.77
N GLY A 86 -4.67 5.53 13.01
CA GLY A 86 -5.28 4.24 12.70
C GLY A 86 -5.87 4.12 11.30
N ASP A 87 -5.97 5.21 10.54
CA ASP A 87 -6.35 5.14 9.13
C ASP A 87 -5.26 4.41 8.31
N PHE A 88 -5.68 3.72 7.25
CA PHE A 88 -4.73 3.10 6.32
C PHE A 88 -4.06 4.21 5.49
N ILE A 89 -2.73 4.21 5.47
CA ILE A 89 -1.93 5.18 4.71
C ILE A 89 -1.40 4.52 3.45
N GLU A 90 -1.73 5.09 2.30
CA GLU A 90 -1.24 4.66 0.99
C GLU A 90 0.26 4.98 0.83
N THR A 91 1.11 4.02 1.18
CA THR A 91 2.58 4.12 1.05
C THR A 91 3.08 3.62 -0.30
N SER A 92 4.36 3.83 -0.61
CA SER A 92 5.02 3.22 -1.77
C SER A 92 4.91 1.68 -1.76
N THR A 93 4.97 1.04 -0.58
CA THR A 93 4.71 -0.41 -0.42
C THR A 93 3.31 -0.78 -0.91
N TRP A 94 2.29 -0.01 -0.53
CA TRP A 94 0.92 -0.22 -0.98
C TRP A 94 0.81 -0.13 -2.51
N MET A 95 1.42 0.89 -3.11
CA MET A 95 1.40 1.09 -4.56
C MET A 95 2.00 -0.11 -5.31
N ILE A 96 3.12 -0.65 -4.83
CA ILE A 96 3.76 -1.84 -5.41
C ILE A 96 2.85 -3.06 -5.28
N VAL A 97 2.28 -3.28 -4.09
CA VAL A 97 1.38 -4.42 -3.81
C VAL A 97 0.11 -4.33 -4.67
N GLN A 98 -0.53 -3.17 -4.73
CA GLN A 98 -1.71 -2.93 -5.53
C GLN A 98 -1.42 -3.19 -7.01
N HIS A 99 -0.27 -2.75 -7.52
CA HIS A 99 0.12 -3.01 -8.89
C HIS A 99 0.35 -4.49 -9.15
N ALA A 100 1.04 -5.20 -8.26
CA ALA A 100 1.27 -6.64 -8.37
C ALA A 100 -0.05 -7.43 -8.39
N CYS A 101 -0.97 -7.13 -7.46
CA CYS A 101 -2.29 -7.75 -7.43
C CYS A 101 -3.08 -7.49 -8.72
N ARG A 102 -2.99 -6.27 -9.26
CA ARG A 102 -3.65 -5.91 -10.53
C ARG A 102 -3.07 -6.70 -11.70
N MET A 103 -1.75 -6.82 -11.80
CA MET A 103 -1.11 -7.53 -12.91
C MET A 103 -1.41 -9.03 -12.87
N ALA A 104 -1.25 -9.69 -11.72
CA ALA A 104 -1.67 -11.08 -11.56
C ALA A 104 -3.13 -11.30 -11.97
N LYS A 105 -4.04 -10.42 -11.54
CA LYS A 105 -5.47 -10.56 -11.83
C LYS A 105 -5.83 -10.37 -13.31
N VAL A 106 -5.19 -9.41 -13.99
CA VAL A 106 -5.50 -9.09 -15.40
C VAL A 106 -4.92 -10.15 -16.34
N ASP A 107 -3.68 -10.57 -16.09
CA ASP A 107 -2.97 -11.46 -17.01
C ASP A 107 -3.19 -12.95 -16.69
N GLY A 108 -3.83 -13.26 -15.57
CA GLY A 108 -4.13 -14.64 -15.16
C GLY A 108 -2.88 -15.46 -14.82
N GLY A 109 -1.87 -14.81 -14.22
CA GLY A 109 -0.59 -15.42 -13.87
C GLY A 109 -0.11 -15.06 -12.48
N PHE A 110 1.18 -15.28 -12.22
CA PHE A 110 1.79 -15.08 -10.91
C PHE A 110 2.39 -13.68 -10.75
N SER A 111 2.34 -13.12 -9.54
CA SER A 111 3.15 -11.97 -9.13
C SER A 111 3.83 -12.25 -7.80
N ILE A 112 5.10 -11.88 -7.68
CA ILE A 112 5.92 -12.19 -6.49
C ILE A 112 6.24 -10.91 -5.72
N VAL A 113 5.63 -10.74 -4.54
CA VAL A 113 5.85 -9.57 -3.68
C VAL A 113 6.80 -9.94 -2.54
N ALA A 114 8.07 -9.58 -2.68
CA ALA A 114 9.10 -9.86 -1.70
C ALA A 114 9.61 -8.59 -1.00
N GLY A 115 9.94 -8.71 0.28
CA GLY A 115 10.55 -7.61 1.02
C GLY A 115 10.91 -7.94 2.46
N SER A 116 11.54 -7.01 3.15
CA SER A 116 11.93 -7.16 4.55
C SER A 116 10.71 -7.29 5.48
N PRO A 117 10.86 -7.91 6.67
CA PRO A 117 9.80 -7.91 7.68
C PRO A 117 9.44 -6.49 8.14
N GLY A 118 8.14 -6.23 8.24
CA GLY A 118 7.63 -4.97 8.81
C GLY A 118 7.64 -3.76 7.88
N VAL A 119 7.80 -3.93 6.56
CA VAL A 119 7.69 -2.84 5.56
C VAL A 119 6.25 -2.55 5.09
N GLY A 120 5.26 -3.31 5.56
CA GLY A 120 3.83 -3.07 5.28
C GLY A 120 3.16 -3.98 4.25
N LYS A 121 3.82 -5.06 3.79
CA LYS A 121 3.27 -5.99 2.78
C LYS A 121 1.92 -6.59 3.18
N THR A 122 1.84 -7.23 4.35
CA THR A 122 0.63 -7.89 4.85
C THR A 122 -0.54 -6.91 4.98
N GLU A 123 -0.32 -5.74 5.60
CA GLU A 123 -1.34 -4.69 5.72
C GLU A 123 -1.82 -4.22 4.33
N SER A 124 -0.89 -4.06 3.38
CA SER A 124 -1.23 -3.69 2.00
C SER A 124 -2.07 -4.78 1.31
N LEU A 125 -1.74 -6.06 1.48
CA LEU A 125 -2.52 -7.16 0.88
C LEU A 125 -3.92 -7.29 1.50
N MET A 126 -4.03 -7.09 2.81
CA MET A 126 -5.32 -7.06 3.51
C MET A 126 -6.19 -5.90 3.02
N HIS A 127 -5.62 -4.69 2.94
CA HIS A 127 -6.33 -3.54 2.42
C HIS A 127 -6.76 -3.73 0.95
N TYR A 128 -5.91 -4.36 0.12
CA TYR A 128 -6.28 -4.69 -1.26
C TYR A 128 -7.51 -5.61 -1.30
N ARG A 129 -7.54 -6.63 -0.44
CA ARG A 129 -8.66 -7.58 -0.33
C ARG A 129 -9.95 -6.89 0.11
N GLU A 130 -9.88 -5.96 1.07
CA GLU A 130 -11.03 -5.17 1.51
C GLU A 130 -11.63 -4.36 0.36
N LEU A 131 -10.79 -3.71 -0.44
CA LEU A 131 -11.22 -2.96 -1.63
C LEU A 131 -11.70 -3.85 -2.79
N HIS A 132 -11.31 -5.12 -2.82
CA HIS A 132 -11.62 -6.05 -3.91
C HIS A 132 -12.16 -7.38 -3.37
N PRO A 133 -13.45 -7.47 -3.03
CA PRO A 133 -14.06 -8.68 -2.45
C PRO A 133 -13.91 -9.96 -3.28
N ASN A 134 -13.66 -9.85 -4.59
CA ASN A 134 -13.34 -10.98 -5.46
C ASN A 134 -11.88 -11.48 -5.32
N THR A 135 -11.32 -11.37 -4.11
CA THR A 135 -9.95 -11.75 -3.78
C THR A 135 -9.97 -12.76 -2.63
N ILE A 136 -9.34 -13.90 -2.86
CA ILE A 136 -9.15 -14.94 -1.85
C ILE A 136 -7.81 -14.68 -1.18
N TYR A 137 -7.83 -14.47 0.14
CA TYR A 137 -6.63 -14.24 0.93
C TYR A 137 -6.34 -15.44 1.83
N ILE A 138 -5.12 -15.96 1.74
CA ILE A 138 -4.61 -17.06 2.56
C ILE A 138 -3.32 -16.60 3.23
N CYS A 139 -3.24 -16.74 4.55
CA CYS A 139 -2.02 -16.50 5.30
C CYS A 139 -1.26 -17.82 5.45
N GLY A 140 -0.02 -17.85 4.99
CA GLY A 140 0.91 -18.96 5.04
C GLY A 140 1.41 -19.27 6.45
N SER A 141 1.92 -20.49 6.64
CA SER A 141 2.58 -20.91 7.87
C SER A 141 3.46 -22.13 7.61
N SER A 142 4.33 -22.48 8.57
CA SER A 142 5.19 -23.68 8.52
C SER A 142 4.44 -25.00 8.34
N PHE A 143 3.15 -25.03 8.68
CA PHE A 143 2.28 -26.20 8.57
C PHE A 143 1.50 -26.24 7.24
N MET A 144 1.69 -25.25 6.38
CA MET A 144 0.98 -25.16 5.10
C MET A 144 1.74 -25.93 4.03
N ASN A 145 1.04 -26.87 3.39
CA ASN A 145 1.49 -27.69 2.27
C ASN A 145 0.40 -27.72 1.18
N SER A 146 0.61 -28.47 0.09
CA SER A 146 -0.37 -28.61 -1.01
C SER A 146 -1.78 -28.97 -0.55
N THR A 147 -1.91 -29.84 0.45
CA THR A 147 -3.21 -30.32 0.93
C THR A 147 -3.89 -29.24 1.79
N SER A 148 -3.12 -28.59 2.66
CA SER A 148 -3.62 -27.51 3.52
C SER A 148 -4.11 -26.32 2.72
N VAL A 149 -3.41 -25.92 1.65
CA VAL A 149 -3.84 -24.81 0.79
C VAL A 149 -5.10 -25.12 -0.01
N MET A 150 -5.24 -26.34 -0.55
CA MET A 150 -6.49 -26.76 -1.19
C MET A 150 -7.66 -26.75 -0.20
N ASN A 151 -7.45 -27.24 1.03
CA ASN A 151 -8.49 -27.19 2.07
C ASN A 151 -8.84 -25.75 2.46
N ALA A 152 -7.87 -24.83 2.51
CA ALA A 152 -8.11 -23.41 2.75
C ALA A 152 -8.93 -22.75 1.63
N LEU A 153 -8.67 -23.12 0.37
CA LEU A 153 -9.47 -22.69 -0.77
C LEU A 153 -10.89 -23.23 -0.68
N LEU A 154 -11.09 -24.54 -0.45
CA LEU A 154 -12.43 -25.14 -0.29
C LEU A 154 -13.23 -24.44 0.80
N LYS A 155 -12.62 -24.17 1.96
CA LYS A 155 -13.25 -23.45 3.05
C LYS A 155 -13.66 -22.04 2.65
N THR A 156 -12.77 -21.28 2.02
CA THR A 156 -13.05 -19.90 1.58
C THR A 156 -14.13 -19.86 0.49
N LEU A 157 -14.17 -20.86 -0.38
CA LEU A 157 -15.17 -21.01 -1.43
C LEU A 157 -16.49 -21.61 -0.94
N SER A 158 -16.58 -22.01 0.34
CA SER A 158 -17.74 -22.71 0.93
C SER A 158 -18.13 -24.00 0.20
N ILE A 159 -17.15 -24.67 -0.42
CA ILE A 159 -17.37 -25.94 -1.13
C ILE A 159 -17.37 -27.08 -0.12
N LYS A 160 -18.49 -27.80 -0.03
CA LYS A 160 -18.60 -28.98 0.80
C LYS A 160 -18.05 -30.19 0.05
N THR A 161 -16.86 -30.63 0.42
CA THR A 161 -16.32 -31.94 0.01
C THR A 161 -16.37 -32.88 1.21
N GLY A 162 -16.83 -34.11 1.04
CA GLY A 162 -16.74 -35.13 2.10
C GLY A 162 -15.28 -35.42 2.51
N THR A 163 -15.09 -35.96 3.71
CA THR A 163 -13.76 -36.29 4.28
C THR A 163 -12.96 -37.30 3.47
N ASN A 164 -13.63 -38.13 2.65
CA ASN A 164 -13.01 -39.18 1.82
C ASN A 164 -12.75 -38.78 0.35
N HIS A 165 -13.00 -37.53 -0.05
CA HIS A 165 -12.75 -37.11 -1.43
C HIS A 165 -11.26 -37.16 -1.74
N ARG A 166 -10.93 -37.72 -2.92
CA ARG A 166 -9.55 -37.79 -3.41
C ARG A 166 -9.06 -36.37 -3.69
N LYS A 167 -7.74 -36.17 -3.68
CA LYS A 167 -7.14 -34.86 -4.00
C LYS A 167 -7.62 -34.30 -5.34
N LYS A 168 -7.85 -35.18 -6.32
CA LYS A 168 -8.37 -34.81 -7.65
C LYS A 168 -9.78 -34.23 -7.59
N ASP A 169 -10.70 -34.86 -6.84
CA ASP A 169 -12.08 -34.37 -6.72
C ASP A 169 -12.16 -32.98 -6.08
N LYS A 170 -11.29 -32.73 -5.08
CA LYS A 170 -11.16 -31.42 -4.45
C LYS A 170 -10.65 -30.37 -5.44
N PHE A 171 -9.63 -30.71 -6.21
CA PHE A 171 -9.09 -29.84 -7.24
C PHE A 171 -10.15 -29.49 -8.30
N ASP A 172 -10.88 -30.48 -8.80
CA ASP A 172 -11.91 -30.28 -9.81
C ASP A 172 -13.03 -29.37 -9.33
N ALA A 173 -13.49 -29.55 -8.08
CA ALA A 173 -14.50 -28.68 -7.48
C ALA A 173 -14.01 -27.23 -7.32
N ILE A 174 -12.73 -27.02 -6.97
CA ILE A 174 -12.13 -25.69 -6.90
C ILE A 174 -12.06 -25.07 -8.30
N VAL A 175 -11.59 -25.82 -9.30
CA VAL A 175 -11.47 -25.35 -10.68
C VAL A 175 -12.83 -24.96 -11.24
N GLU A 176 -13.86 -25.79 -11.06
CA GLU A 176 -15.23 -25.50 -11.50
C GLU A 176 -15.75 -24.19 -10.91
N GLN A 177 -15.50 -23.92 -9.63
CA GLN A 177 -15.94 -22.70 -8.96
C GLN A 177 -15.13 -21.46 -9.34
N LEU A 178 -13.87 -21.62 -9.73
CA LEU A 178 -12.93 -20.52 -10.03
C LEU A 178 -12.84 -20.19 -11.51
N LYS A 179 -13.20 -21.12 -12.41
CA LYS A 179 -13.19 -20.90 -13.85
C LYS A 179 -14.05 -19.69 -14.22
N ASP A 180 -13.51 -18.81 -15.06
CA ASP A 180 -14.14 -17.57 -15.52
C ASP A 180 -14.59 -16.59 -14.42
N SER A 181 -14.20 -16.84 -13.15
CA SER A 181 -14.59 -16.01 -12.01
C SER A 181 -13.82 -14.69 -11.91
N GLY A 182 -12.71 -14.56 -12.64
CA GLY A 182 -11.80 -13.41 -12.55
C GLY A 182 -11.24 -13.18 -11.13
N ARG A 183 -11.18 -14.22 -10.30
CA ARG A 183 -10.69 -14.14 -8.92
C ARG A 183 -9.17 -14.01 -8.87
N LEU A 184 -8.70 -13.30 -7.84
CA LEU A 184 -7.31 -13.26 -7.43
C LEU A 184 -7.12 -14.12 -6.18
N ILE A 185 -6.06 -14.93 -6.15
CA ILE A 185 -5.63 -15.68 -4.97
C ILE A 185 -4.35 -15.04 -4.43
N ILE A 186 -4.33 -14.70 -3.15
CA ILE A 186 -3.16 -14.19 -2.44
C ILE A 186 -2.73 -15.24 -1.42
N LEU A 187 -1.45 -15.66 -1.49
CA LEU A 187 -0.77 -16.40 -0.44
C LEU A 187 0.28 -15.48 0.21
N ASP A 188 -0.07 -14.89 1.36
CA ASP A 188 0.87 -14.12 2.19
C ASP A 188 1.73 -15.06 3.04
N GLU A 189 2.90 -14.61 3.47
CA GLU A 189 3.90 -15.41 4.18
C GLU A 189 4.24 -16.76 3.49
N ALA A 190 4.28 -16.74 2.15
CA ALA A 190 4.57 -17.93 1.34
C ALA A 190 5.98 -18.50 1.60
N ASP A 191 6.92 -17.67 2.05
CA ASP A 191 8.27 -18.10 2.48
C ASP A 191 8.25 -19.05 3.68
N LYS A 192 7.18 -19.03 4.48
CA LYS A 192 7.03 -19.95 5.61
C LYS A 192 6.41 -21.28 5.23
N CYS A 193 5.82 -21.39 4.04
CA CYS A 193 5.11 -22.59 3.62
C CYS A 193 6.08 -23.69 3.18
N GLN A 194 5.59 -24.94 3.15
CA GLN A 194 6.33 -26.04 2.52
C GLN A 194 6.48 -25.78 1.02
N GLN A 195 7.58 -26.24 0.42
CA GLN A 195 7.93 -25.95 -0.98
C GLN A 195 6.90 -26.45 -2.00
N ASP A 196 6.09 -27.45 -1.65
CA ASP A 196 5.03 -28.00 -2.51
C ASP A 196 3.75 -27.14 -2.50
N THR A 197 3.61 -26.21 -1.55
CA THR A 197 2.39 -25.40 -1.38
C THR A 197 1.92 -24.68 -2.64
N PRO A 198 2.80 -24.11 -3.48
CA PRO A 198 2.36 -23.42 -4.70
C PRO A 198 1.91 -24.35 -5.84
N ASP A 199 2.26 -25.63 -5.84
CA ASP A 199 1.93 -26.60 -6.91
C ASP A 199 0.43 -26.63 -7.26
N PRO A 200 -0.50 -26.76 -6.28
CA PRO A 200 -1.92 -26.71 -6.58
C PRO A 200 -2.36 -25.32 -7.07
N LEU A 201 -1.77 -24.23 -6.56
CA LEU A 201 -2.11 -22.87 -7.01
C LEU A 201 -1.73 -22.67 -8.47
N ARG A 202 -0.57 -23.19 -8.88
CA ARG A 202 -0.12 -23.19 -10.27
C ARG A 202 -1.11 -23.94 -11.15
N SER A 203 -1.47 -25.15 -10.76
CA SER A 203 -2.39 -26.00 -11.52
C SER A 203 -3.80 -25.38 -11.62
N ILE A 204 -4.26 -24.69 -10.56
CA ILE A 204 -5.52 -23.94 -10.57
C ILE A 204 -5.43 -22.75 -11.54
N SER A 205 -4.38 -21.93 -11.42
CA SER A 205 -4.16 -20.77 -12.28
C SER A 205 -4.13 -21.16 -13.75
N ASP A 206 -3.38 -22.22 -14.10
CA ASP A 206 -3.33 -22.77 -15.46
C ASP A 206 -4.70 -23.22 -15.98
N ALA A 207 -5.55 -23.78 -15.12
CA ALA A 207 -6.86 -24.32 -15.49
C ALA A 207 -7.99 -23.27 -15.53
N THR A 208 -7.87 -22.18 -14.76
CA THR A 208 -8.96 -21.21 -14.55
C THR A 208 -8.64 -19.81 -15.05
N GLY A 209 -7.38 -19.49 -15.32
CA GLY A 209 -6.92 -18.12 -15.59
C GLY A 209 -6.95 -17.20 -14.37
N CYS A 210 -7.08 -17.75 -13.16
CA CYS A 210 -7.03 -16.94 -11.93
C CYS A 210 -5.61 -16.42 -11.68
N GLY A 211 -5.50 -15.15 -11.33
CA GLY A 211 -4.25 -14.56 -10.89
C GLY A 211 -3.83 -15.05 -9.51
N VAL A 212 -2.52 -15.21 -9.30
CA VAL A 212 -1.94 -15.61 -8.01
C VAL A 212 -0.86 -14.62 -7.56
N VAL A 213 -0.94 -14.14 -6.32
CA VAL A 213 0.12 -13.36 -5.68
C VAL A 213 0.77 -14.20 -4.59
N LEU A 214 2.08 -14.40 -4.69
CA LEU A 214 2.89 -14.97 -3.60
C LEU A 214 3.62 -13.82 -2.93
N ALA A 215 3.38 -13.63 -1.63
CA ALA A 215 4.05 -12.59 -0.86
C ALA A 215 4.86 -13.19 0.28
N GLY A 216 6.03 -12.61 0.55
CA GLY A 216 6.93 -13.15 1.56
C GLY A 216 8.23 -12.38 1.73
N ASN A 217 9.22 -13.06 2.31
CA ASN A 217 10.57 -12.54 2.48
C ASN A 217 11.35 -12.49 1.15
N ILE A 218 12.62 -12.09 1.23
CA ILE A 218 13.51 -11.99 0.06
C ILE A 218 13.83 -13.39 -0.51
N ASP A 219 13.96 -14.40 0.35
CA ASP A 219 14.28 -15.77 -0.05
C ASP A 219 13.20 -16.37 -0.94
N LEU A 220 11.92 -16.05 -0.71
CA LEU A 220 10.82 -16.46 -1.61
C LEU A 220 11.11 -16.06 -3.05
N ARG A 221 11.50 -14.80 -3.28
CA ARG A 221 11.80 -14.31 -4.64
C ARG A 221 13.01 -15.04 -5.21
N ASN A 222 14.07 -15.21 -4.43
CA ASN A 222 15.28 -15.87 -4.88
C ASN A 222 15.00 -17.33 -5.26
N ASN A 223 14.23 -18.05 -4.46
CA ASN A 223 13.84 -19.45 -4.72
C ASN A 223 13.05 -19.57 -6.04
N VAL A 224 12.11 -18.65 -6.29
CA VAL A 224 11.36 -18.64 -7.56
C VAL A 224 12.28 -18.28 -8.73
N ALA A 225 13.12 -17.24 -8.60
CA ALA A 225 13.97 -16.76 -9.68
C ALA A 225 15.10 -17.74 -10.06
N MET A 226 15.65 -18.47 -9.08
CA MET A 226 16.70 -19.46 -9.31
C MET A 226 16.14 -20.81 -9.78
N GLY A 227 14.82 -21.00 -9.74
CA GLY A 227 14.19 -22.29 -10.04
C GLY A 227 14.64 -23.39 -9.09
N ASP A 228 14.93 -23.05 -7.82
CA ASP A 228 15.38 -24.04 -6.84
C ASP A 228 14.17 -24.83 -6.29
N ASN A 229 14.28 -26.15 -6.24
CA ASN A 229 13.22 -27.08 -5.87
C ASN A 229 11.98 -26.99 -6.78
N ARG A 230 10.76 -27.05 -6.20
CA ARG A 230 9.47 -27.06 -6.93
C ARG A 230 9.01 -25.68 -7.42
N PHE A 231 9.81 -24.64 -7.19
CA PHE A 231 9.49 -23.29 -7.65
C PHE A 231 9.87 -23.05 -9.12
N ASP A 232 10.68 -23.93 -9.73
CA ASP A 232 11.02 -23.98 -11.16
C ASP A 232 9.77 -23.93 -12.06
N LEU A 233 8.68 -24.56 -11.64
CA LEU A 233 7.43 -24.60 -12.39
C LEU A 233 6.65 -23.27 -12.35
N ILE A 234 7.02 -22.33 -11.48
CA ILE A 234 6.29 -21.06 -11.29
C ILE A 234 6.96 -19.91 -12.06
N GLU A 235 8.29 -19.89 -12.15
CA GLU A 235 9.07 -18.78 -12.72
C GLU A 235 8.52 -18.33 -14.09
N SER A 236 8.34 -19.29 -15.01
CA SER A 236 7.79 -19.05 -16.36
C SER A 236 6.36 -18.51 -16.41
N ARG A 237 5.62 -18.56 -15.29
CA ARG A 237 4.24 -18.05 -15.15
C ARG A 237 4.17 -16.72 -14.41
N VAL A 238 5.31 -16.20 -13.93
CA VAL A 238 5.33 -14.91 -13.25
C VAL A 238 5.22 -13.79 -14.28
N VAL A 239 4.08 -13.12 -14.29
CA VAL A 239 3.79 -11.99 -15.19
C VAL A 239 4.38 -10.68 -14.68
N PHE A 240 4.67 -10.59 -13.38
CA PHE A 240 5.20 -9.37 -12.78
C PHE A 240 6.16 -9.63 -11.60
N TRP A 241 7.34 -9.02 -11.71
CA TRP A 241 8.42 -9.04 -10.72
C TRP A 241 8.67 -7.62 -10.19
N PRO A 242 7.91 -7.15 -9.17
CA PRO A 242 8.16 -5.85 -8.56
C PRO A 242 9.55 -5.79 -7.92
N GLU A 243 10.11 -4.61 -7.67
CA GLU A 243 11.36 -4.48 -6.89
C GLU A 243 11.22 -5.01 -5.47
N ILE A 244 12.33 -5.48 -4.88
CA ILE A 244 12.34 -5.97 -3.49
C ILE A 244 12.13 -4.80 -2.54
N ILE A 245 11.12 -4.91 -1.68
CA ILE A 245 10.77 -3.87 -0.70
C ILE A 245 11.66 -4.02 0.54
N ASN A 246 12.86 -3.47 0.49
CA ASN A 246 13.84 -3.60 1.58
C ASN A 246 13.50 -2.71 2.79
N LYS A 247 12.95 -1.53 2.53
CA LYS A 247 12.61 -0.49 3.51
C LYS A 247 11.50 0.41 2.97
N ILE A 248 10.73 1.03 3.85
CA ILE A 248 9.84 2.14 3.47
C ILE A 248 10.69 3.37 3.08
N SER A 249 10.16 4.27 2.27
CA SER A 249 10.86 5.50 1.90
C SER A 249 10.84 6.54 3.04
N PRO A 250 11.74 7.53 3.04
CA PRO A 250 11.63 8.68 3.94
C PRO A 250 10.29 9.41 3.82
N GLU A 251 9.74 9.50 2.61
CA GLU A 251 8.43 10.08 2.32
C GLU A 251 7.31 9.27 2.97
N ASP A 252 7.37 7.94 2.90
CA ASP A 252 6.41 7.06 3.61
C ASP A 252 6.47 7.27 5.12
N VAL A 253 7.66 7.49 5.69
CA VAL A 253 7.80 7.76 7.13
C VAL A 253 7.07 9.05 7.50
N LYS A 254 7.18 10.10 6.69
CA LYS A 254 6.43 11.35 6.91
C LYS A 254 4.93 11.10 6.88
N LEU A 255 4.44 10.43 5.83
CA LEU A 255 3.01 10.11 5.68
C LEU A 255 2.49 9.26 6.84
N LEU A 256 3.28 8.29 7.32
CA LEU A 256 2.91 7.44 8.45
C LEU A 256 2.99 8.14 9.81
N MET A 257 3.80 9.21 9.93
CA MET A 257 3.95 9.97 11.17
C MET A 257 2.93 11.10 11.32
N GLN A 258 2.57 11.77 10.22
CA GLN A 258 1.67 12.93 10.21
C GLN A 258 0.36 12.73 10.99
N PRO A 259 -0.34 11.59 10.90
CA PRO A 259 -1.57 11.37 11.67
C PRO A 259 -1.38 11.43 13.19
N TYR A 260 -0.16 11.19 13.66
CA TYR A 260 0.17 11.02 15.07
C TYR A 260 0.94 12.20 15.66
N ILE A 261 1.81 12.82 14.86
CA ILE A 261 2.73 13.88 15.29
C ILE A 261 2.55 15.06 14.34
N THR A 262 1.98 16.14 14.85
CA THR A 262 1.77 17.40 14.12
C THR A 262 2.93 18.37 14.34
N GLU A 263 3.04 19.40 13.49
CA GLU A 263 4.15 20.36 13.56
C GLU A 263 4.25 21.10 14.90
N ASP A 264 3.11 21.43 15.52
CA ASP A 264 3.04 22.09 16.83
C ASP A 264 3.53 21.21 17.99
N MET A 265 3.61 19.89 17.78
CA MET A 265 4.19 18.97 18.75
C MET A 265 5.72 18.97 18.71
N ILE A 266 6.32 19.41 17.60
CA ILE A 266 7.77 19.43 17.41
C ILE A 266 8.39 20.60 18.17
N THR A 267 9.62 20.42 18.63
CA THR A 267 10.35 21.50 19.27
C THR A 267 10.61 22.66 18.32
N LYS A 268 10.55 23.89 18.84
CA LYS A 268 10.77 25.13 18.04
C LYS A 268 12.14 25.22 17.35
N TYR A 269 13.07 24.33 17.69
CA TYR A 269 14.42 24.30 17.11
C TYR A 269 14.54 23.31 15.94
N GLU A 270 13.54 22.48 15.67
CA GLU A 270 13.57 21.47 14.63
C GLU A 270 12.29 21.51 13.81
N THR A 271 12.36 20.99 12.59
CA THR A 271 11.21 20.82 11.71
C THR A 271 10.67 19.39 11.80
N PHE A 272 9.39 19.20 11.46
CA PHE A 272 8.81 17.87 11.31
C PHE A 272 9.64 16.99 10.36
N ASP A 273 10.13 17.56 9.27
CA ASP A 273 10.95 16.87 8.28
C ASP A 273 12.30 16.38 8.84
N GLU A 274 12.99 17.19 9.64
CA GLU A 274 14.22 16.77 10.33
C GLU A 274 13.96 15.62 11.29
N VAL A 275 12.87 15.69 12.04
CA VAL A 275 12.46 14.66 13.00
C VAL A 275 12.03 13.36 12.29
N ALA A 276 11.24 13.46 11.23
CA ALA A 276 10.79 12.32 10.43
C ALA A 276 11.96 11.63 9.72
N ARG A 277 12.93 12.39 9.19
CA ARG A 277 14.15 11.83 8.61
C ARG A 277 14.96 11.07 9.65
N TYR A 278 15.09 11.60 10.86
CA TYR A 278 15.78 10.89 11.94
C TYR A 278 15.02 9.64 12.40
N ALA A 279 13.68 9.70 12.45
CA ALA A 279 12.83 8.54 12.72
C ALA A 279 13.06 7.42 11.70
N PHE A 280 13.19 7.76 10.41
CA PHE A 280 13.54 6.82 9.34
C PHE A 280 14.88 6.11 9.62
N ASP A 281 15.92 6.87 9.95
CA ASP A 281 17.24 6.33 10.26
C ASP A 281 17.22 5.43 11.52
N LEU A 282 16.46 5.83 12.55
CA LEU A 282 16.31 5.07 13.79
C LEU A 282 15.65 3.70 13.58
N VAL A 283 14.58 3.65 12.79
CA VAL A 283 13.79 2.43 12.59
C VAL A 283 14.37 1.54 11.49
N GLY A 284 15.40 2.00 10.78
CA GLY A 284 16.01 1.31 9.65
C GLY A 284 15.01 1.05 8.52
N GLY A 285 14.05 1.97 8.34
CA GLY A 285 12.99 1.84 7.34
C GLY A 285 11.98 0.69 7.59
N SER A 286 11.77 0.29 8.84
CA SER A 286 10.68 -0.62 9.23
C SER A 286 9.43 0.14 9.70
N ALA A 287 8.35 0.08 8.92
CA ALA A 287 7.05 0.65 9.29
C ALA A 287 6.52 0.09 10.61
N ARG A 288 6.71 -1.21 10.86
CA ARG A 288 6.30 -1.84 12.13
C ARG A 288 7.02 -1.21 13.32
N LYS A 289 8.35 -1.03 13.25
CA LYS A 289 9.11 -0.39 14.33
C LYS A 289 8.71 1.07 14.49
N LEU A 290 8.46 1.79 13.40
CA LEU A 290 7.95 3.16 13.43
C LEU A 290 6.63 3.27 14.22
N ILE A 291 5.60 2.55 13.79
CA ILE A 291 4.26 2.67 14.36
C ILE A 291 4.16 2.02 15.75
N LYS A 292 4.57 0.75 15.88
CA LYS A 292 4.31 -0.05 17.09
C LYS A 292 5.31 0.23 18.22
N SER A 293 6.46 0.81 17.91
CA SER A 293 7.52 1.06 18.89
C SER A 293 7.82 2.56 19.03
N LEU A 294 8.36 3.22 17.99
CA LEU A 294 8.82 4.60 18.11
C LEU A 294 7.67 5.58 18.41
N ILE A 295 6.68 5.69 17.51
CA ILE A 295 5.56 6.65 17.65
C ILE A 295 4.81 6.41 18.96
N LYS A 296 4.48 5.15 19.26
CA LYS A 296 3.79 4.79 20.51
C LYS A 296 4.50 5.33 21.76
N GLN A 297 5.82 5.18 21.83
CA GLN A 297 6.61 5.65 22.98
C GLN A 297 6.79 7.17 22.98
N VAL A 298 6.95 7.78 21.81
CA VAL A 298 7.03 9.24 21.65
C VAL A 298 5.76 9.90 22.19
N LEU A 299 4.58 9.44 21.77
CA LEU A 299 3.31 10.01 22.23
C LEU A 299 3.09 9.83 23.73
N MET A 300 3.45 8.66 24.27
CA MET A 300 3.34 8.41 25.70
C MET A 300 4.22 9.36 26.52
N LEU A 301 5.47 9.58 26.09
CA LEU A 301 6.40 10.45 26.80
C LEU A 301 6.13 11.95 26.58
N ASP A 302 5.71 12.35 25.38
CA ASP A 302 5.32 13.75 25.10
C ASP A 302 4.16 14.15 26.01
N LYS A 303 3.10 13.34 26.07
CA LYS A 303 1.96 13.57 26.97
C LYS A 303 2.41 13.70 28.43
N HIS A 304 3.18 12.73 28.92
CA HIS A 304 3.66 12.74 30.30
C HIS A 304 4.57 13.95 30.59
N SER A 305 5.41 14.36 29.63
CA SER A 305 6.35 15.49 29.82
C SER A 305 5.63 16.83 29.82
N ARG A 306 4.61 17.01 28.97
CA ARG A 306 3.76 18.22 28.95
C ARG A 306 3.02 18.42 30.26
N GLU A 307 2.54 17.33 30.87
CA GLU A 307 1.81 17.38 32.15
C GLU A 307 2.73 17.69 33.35
N ASN A 308 4.00 17.27 33.30
CA ASN A 308 4.88 17.28 34.49
C ASN A 308 6.08 18.23 34.41
N SER A 309 6.35 18.87 33.27
CA SER A 309 7.51 19.73 33.09
C SER A 309 7.20 21.00 32.28
N ALA A 310 7.22 22.14 32.97
CA ALA A 310 7.06 23.46 32.33
C ALA A 310 8.19 23.82 31.35
N SER A 311 9.34 23.13 31.43
CA SER A 311 10.48 23.34 30.53
C SER A 311 10.51 22.39 29.33
N TYR A 312 9.51 21.51 29.18
CA TYR A 312 9.44 20.58 28.05
C TYR A 312 9.25 21.33 26.73
N GLY A 313 10.20 21.14 25.82
CA GLY A 313 10.30 21.90 24.58
C GLY A 313 9.64 21.28 23.36
N GLY A 314 8.92 20.15 23.49
CA GLY A 314 8.33 19.40 22.38
C GLY A 314 9.15 18.17 21.93
N ILE A 315 8.66 17.47 20.91
CA ILE A 315 9.31 16.29 20.32
C ILE A 315 10.55 16.74 19.53
N SER A 316 11.68 16.09 19.77
CA SER A 316 12.95 16.35 19.07
C SER A 316 13.67 15.06 18.68
N ARG A 317 14.68 15.17 17.83
CA ARG A 317 15.59 14.06 17.49
C ARG A 317 16.28 13.50 18.73
N GLU A 318 16.67 14.32 19.70
CA GLU A 318 17.25 13.86 20.97
C GLU A 318 16.27 13.03 21.80
N LEU A 319 14.99 13.44 21.85
CA LEU A 319 13.94 12.67 22.53
C LEU A 319 13.79 11.30 21.86
N MET A 320 13.72 11.26 20.53
CA MET A 320 13.64 9.99 19.78
C MET A 320 14.86 9.11 20.01
N ALA A 321 16.07 9.68 20.04
CA ALA A 321 17.30 8.96 20.34
C ALA A 321 17.29 8.35 21.75
N LYS A 322 16.79 9.10 22.74
CA LYS A 322 16.61 8.62 24.11
C LYS A 322 15.61 7.47 24.17
N ILE A 323 14.47 7.60 23.49
CA ILE A 323 13.46 6.55 23.39
C ILE A 323 14.03 5.29 22.76
N ALA A 324 14.79 5.44 21.69
CA ALA A 324 15.41 4.32 20.98
C ALA A 324 16.33 3.50 21.90
N LYS A 325 17.16 4.19 22.71
CA LYS A 325 18.03 3.55 23.71
C LYS A 325 17.24 2.85 24.82
N SER A 326 16.24 3.54 25.36
CA SER A 326 15.53 3.08 26.56
C SER A 326 14.46 2.02 26.28
N TYR A 327 13.81 2.06 25.11
CA TYR A 327 12.58 1.29 24.85
C TYR A 327 12.59 0.49 23.54
N MET A 328 13.57 0.68 22.65
CA MET A 328 13.62 0.00 21.35
C MET A 328 14.79 -0.98 21.20
N GLY A 329 15.63 -1.12 22.23
CA GLY A 329 16.82 -1.98 22.19
C GLY A 329 17.92 -1.49 21.26
N ILE A 330 17.92 -0.20 20.89
CA ILE A 330 18.92 0.40 20.00
C ILE A 330 20.05 0.97 20.87
N ALA A 331 21.12 0.20 21.06
CA ALA A 331 22.25 0.60 21.90
C ALA A 331 22.95 1.89 21.41
N HIS A 332 23.12 2.00 20.09
CA HIS A 332 23.77 3.14 19.43
C HIS A 332 22.84 3.74 18.37
N PRO A 333 21.97 4.69 18.75
CA PRO A 333 21.18 5.45 17.78
C PRO A 333 22.09 6.19 16.78
N PRO A 334 21.61 6.45 15.56
CA PRO A 334 22.33 7.25 14.58
C PRO A 334 22.72 8.62 15.16
N ALA A 335 23.88 9.13 14.76
CA ALA A 335 24.31 10.46 15.16
C ALA A 335 23.31 11.51 14.66
N ILE A 336 22.94 12.45 15.53
CA ILE A 336 22.08 13.57 15.15
C ILE A 336 22.94 14.57 14.38
N PRO A 337 22.65 14.85 13.09
CA PRO A 337 23.41 15.83 12.33
C PRO A 337 23.28 17.20 13.00
N ARG A 338 24.43 17.83 13.30
CA ARG A 338 24.45 19.24 13.74
C ARG A 338 23.91 20.09 12.59
N LYS A 339 23.10 21.11 12.88
CA LYS A 339 22.72 22.10 11.89
C LYS A 339 24.00 22.64 11.26
N ALA A 340 24.12 22.59 9.94
CA ALA A 340 25.17 23.31 9.26
C ALA A 340 25.01 24.78 9.66
N SER A 341 26.03 25.34 10.30
CA SER A 341 26.08 26.77 10.58
C SER A 341 25.84 27.47 9.25
N ALA A 342 24.75 28.23 9.14
CA ALA A 342 24.59 29.15 8.03
C ALA A 342 25.80 30.10 8.07
N ILE A 343 26.64 30.03 7.03
CA ILE A 343 27.67 31.02 6.76
C ILE A 343 27.02 32.13 5.95
#